data_AF-A0A484MFU6-F1
#
_entry.id   AF-A0A484MFU6-F1
#
_cell.length_a   1.000
_cell.length_b   1.000
_cell.length_c   1.000
_cell.angle_alpha   90.00
_cell.angle_beta   90.00
_cell.angle_gamma   90.00
#
_symmetry.space_group_name_H-M   'P 1'
#
loop_
_entity.id
_entity.type
_entity.pdbx_description
1 polymer ?
#
loop_
_entity_poly.entity_id
_entity_poly.type
_entity_poly.pdbx_seq_one_letter_code
_entity_poly.pdbx_strand_id
1 'polypeptide(L)'
;MRSLERAIISPLTTLYSSTQSIDIRVALLKIFLHVLERHGEKLHYSWPYILDVLRSVAHAADKDLISLGFQCLRIIMNDGLSSIPTNCLHV
;
A
#
# COMPACT_ATOMS: atom_id res chain seq x y z
N MET A 1 -10.11 -3.15 -16.62
CA MET A 1 -9.42 -3.47 -15.36
C MET A 1 -8.45 -2.37 -14.89
N ARG A 2 -7.62 -1.76 -15.76
CA ARG A 2 -6.74 -0.61 -15.41
C ARG A 2 -7.41 0.52 -14.60
N SER A 3 -8.66 0.85 -14.94
CA SER A 3 -9.39 1.94 -14.28
C SER A 3 -9.90 1.59 -12.89
N LEU A 4 -10.35 0.35 -12.66
CA LEU A 4 -11.01 -0.05 -11.42
C LEU A 4 -10.01 -0.14 -10.27
N GLU A 5 -8.87 -0.78 -10.50
CA GLU A 5 -7.79 -0.92 -9.52
C GLU A 5 -7.34 0.46 -9.02
N ARG A 6 -7.02 1.36 -9.96
CA ARG A 6 -6.64 2.74 -9.67
C ARG A 6 -7.76 3.53 -9.01
N ALA A 7 -9.01 3.33 -9.42
CA ALA A 7 -10.16 4.01 -8.82
C ALA A 7 -10.41 3.62 -7.35
N ILE A 8 -9.99 2.41 -6.94
CA ILE A 8 -10.10 1.95 -5.55
C ILE A 8 -8.88 2.38 -4.73
N ILE A 9 -7.67 2.20 -5.27
CA ILE A 9 -6.43 2.47 -4.52
C ILE A 9 -6.12 3.96 -4.41
N SER A 10 -6.34 4.75 -5.47
CA SER A 10 -5.98 6.17 -5.48
C SER A 10 -6.68 7.00 -4.39
N PRO A 11 -8.00 6.84 -4.14
CA PRO A 11 -8.66 7.53 -3.03
C PRO A 11 -8.12 7.13 -1.66
N LEU A 12 -7.79 5.84 -1.46
CA LEU A 12 -7.21 5.37 -0.19
C LEU A 12 -5.84 5.99 0.05
N THR A 13 -4.98 6.05 -0.97
CA THR A 13 -3.67 6.72 -0.88
C THR A 13 -3.83 8.22 -0.64
N THR A 14 -4.76 8.87 -1.35
CA THR A 14 -5.02 10.31 -1.19
C THR A 14 -5.48 10.63 0.23
N LEU A 15 -6.40 9.82 0.77
CA LEU A 15 -6.91 10.00 2.13
C LEU A 15 -5.84 9.69 3.18
N TYR A 16 -4.99 8.68 2.95
CA TYR A 16 -3.89 8.34 3.84
C TYR A 16 -2.88 9.49 3.97
N SER A 17 -2.58 10.16 2.85
CA SER A 17 -1.62 11.26 2.81
C SER A 17 -2.20 12.60 3.29
N SER A 18 -3.52 12.80 3.24
CA SER A 18 -4.16 14.06 3.62
C SER A 18 -4.58 14.16 5.09
N THR A 19 -4.64 13.04 5.80
CA THR A 19 -5.08 12.99 7.20
C THR A 19 -3.91 12.92 8.19
N GLN A 20 -3.99 13.71 9.27
CA GLN A 20 -3.10 13.58 10.43
C GLN A 20 -3.59 12.57 11.47
N SER A 21 -4.82 12.07 11.35
CA SER A 21 -5.38 11.13 12.33
C SER A 21 -4.74 9.76 12.21
N ILE A 22 -4.05 9.34 13.28
CA ILE A 22 -3.38 8.04 13.35
C ILE A 22 -4.41 6.91 13.20
N ASP A 23 -5.55 7.00 13.87
CA ASP A 23 -6.62 5.98 13.80
C ASP A 23 -7.12 5.77 12.37
N ILE A 24 -7.31 6.86 11.62
CA ILE A 24 -7.72 6.79 10.21
C ILE A 24 -6.60 6.15 9.37
N ARG A 25 -5.34 6.54 9.57
CA ARG A 25 -4.19 5.96 8.86
C ARG A 25 -4.05 4.46 9.15
N VAL A 26 -4.24 4.04 10.40
CA VAL A 26 -4.24 2.62 10.82
C VAL A 26 -5.38 1.87 10.14
N ALA A 27 -6.60 2.41 10.13
CA ALA A 27 -7.75 1.78 9.47
C ALA A 27 -7.52 1.63 7.96
N LEU A 28 -7.00 2.66 7.30
CA LEU A 28 -6.66 2.62 5.88
C LEU A 28 -5.57 1.59 5.58
N LEU A 29 -4.55 1.50 6.42
CA LEU A 29 -3.47 0.54 6.24
C LEU A 29 -3.94 -0.91 6.44
N LYS A 30 -4.91 -1.14 7.34
CA LYS A 30 -5.60 -2.44 7.47
C LYS A 30 -6.39 -2.81 6.21
N ILE A 31 -7.07 -1.84 5.58
CA ILE A 31 -7.76 -2.06 4.30
C ILE A 31 -6.74 -2.38 3.21
N PHE A 32 -5.63 -1.63 3.13
CA PHE A 32 -4.54 -1.90 2.20
C PHE A 32 -3.98 -3.31 2.37
N LEU A 33 -3.69 -3.70 3.62
CA LEU A 33 -3.20 -5.02 3.95
C LEU A 33 -4.16 -6.11 3.43
N HIS A 34 -5.46 -5.96 3.72
CA HIS A 34 -6.47 -6.91 3.24
C HIS A 34 -6.53 -7.00 1.70
N VAL A 35 -6.43 -5.87 1.00
CA VAL A 35 -6.41 -5.86 -0.47
C VAL A 35 -5.16 -6.55 -1.01
N LEU A 36 -3.99 -6.35 -0.40
CA LEU A 36 -2.76 -7.05 -0.77
C LEU A 36 -2.90 -8.57 -0.57
N GLU A 37 -3.40 -9.01 0.58
CA GLU A 37 -3.59 -10.44 0.89
C GLU A 37 -4.54 -11.15 -0.08
N ARG A 38 -5.57 -10.47 -0.58
CA ARG A 38 -6.64 -11.10 -1.38
C ARG A 38 -6.48 -10.89 -2.88
N HIS A 39 -5.85 -9.79 -3.26
CA HIS A 39 -5.84 -9.30 -4.63
C HIS A 39 -4.49 -8.79 -5.11
N GLY A 40 -3.41 -8.92 -4.32
CA GLY A 40 -2.07 -8.40 -4.64
C GLY A 40 -1.58 -8.75 -6.04
N GLU A 41 -1.69 -10.01 -6.46
CA GLU A 41 -1.29 -10.49 -7.80
C GLU A 41 -2.03 -9.79 -8.96
N LYS A 42 -3.18 -9.16 -8.69
CA LYS A 42 -3.99 -8.47 -9.70
C LYS A 42 -3.68 -6.97 -9.77
N LEU A 43 -2.86 -6.44 -8.85
CA LEU A 43 -2.62 -5.00 -8.66
C LEU A 43 -1.50 -4.43 -9.55
N HIS A 44 -1.55 -4.69 -10.85
CA HIS A 44 -0.46 -4.34 -11.77
C HIS A 44 -0.24 -2.82 -11.94
N TYR A 45 -1.28 -1.99 -11.79
CA TYR A 45 -1.21 -0.56 -12.13
C TYR A 45 -1.18 0.38 -10.93
N SER A 46 -1.32 -0.16 -9.72
CA SER A 46 -1.40 0.62 -8.48
C SER A 46 -0.18 0.48 -7.58
N TRP A 47 0.80 -0.33 -7.97
CA TRP A 47 2.09 -0.45 -7.28
C TRP A 47 2.75 0.89 -6.92
N PRO A 48 2.79 1.92 -7.79
CA PRO A 48 3.32 3.23 -7.40
C PRO A 48 2.63 3.82 -6.17
N TYR A 49 1.29 3.72 -6.09
CA TYR A 49 0.51 4.23 -4.95
C TYR A 49 0.70 3.39 -3.68
N ILE A 50 0.80 2.07 -3.83
CA ILE A 50 1.07 1.15 -2.71
C ILE A 50 2.44 1.44 -2.10
N LEU A 51 3.46 1.55 -2.94
CA LEU A 51 4.83 1.83 -2.49
C LEU A 51 4.96 3.22 -1.88
N ASP A 52 4.22 4.21 -2.37
CA ASP A 52 4.20 5.55 -1.79
C ASP A 52 3.59 5.57 -0.38
N VAL A 53 2.49 4.86 -0.16
CA VAL A 53 1.91 4.67 1.20
C VAL A 53 2.93 4.02 2.13
N LEU A 54 3.59 2.94 1.69
CA LEU A 54 4.59 2.25 2.51
C LEU A 54 5.81 3.11 2.82
N ARG A 55 6.26 3.94 1.88
CA ARG A 55 7.31 4.95 2.13
C ARG A 55 6.86 5.93 3.21
N SER A 56 5.62 6.41 3.14
CA SER A 56 5.07 7.31 4.17
C SER A 56 4.97 6.63 5.55
N VAL A 57 4.63 5.34 5.60
CA VAL A 57 4.64 4.54 6.84
C VAL A 57 6.07 4.44 7.42
N ALA A 58 7.10 4.31 6.58
CA ALA A 58 8.49 4.24 7.04
C ALA A 58 8.96 5.52 7.74
N HIS A 59 8.28 6.65 7.51
CA HIS A 59 8.53 7.92 8.21
C HIS A 59 7.61 8.12 9.44
N ALA A 60 6.69 7.19 9.72
CA ALA A 60 5.83 7.27 10.89
C ALA A 60 6.58 6.83 12.16
N ALA A 61 6.27 7.48 13.30
CA ALA A 61 6.78 7.09 14.62
C ALA A 61 5.80 6.19 15.40
N ASP A 62 4.64 5.91 14.81
CA ASP A 62 3.58 5.13 15.46
C ASP A 62 3.79 3.62 15.28
N LYS A 63 3.72 2.89 16.39
CA LYS A 63 4.01 1.45 16.45
C LYS A 63 3.03 0.63 15.60
N ASP A 64 1.76 0.98 15.59
CA ASP A 64 0.73 0.21 14.88
C ASP A 64 0.88 0.40 13.37
N LEU A 65 1.16 1.63 12.93
CA LEU A 65 1.50 1.91 11.54
C LEU A 65 2.75 1.14 11.09
N ILE A 66 3.81 1.16 11.88
CA ILE A 66 5.06 0.43 11.58
C ILE A 66 4.78 -1.08 11.47
N SER A 67 4.06 -1.65 12.44
CA SER A 67 3.71 -3.07 12.47
C SER A 67 2.90 -3.50 11.23
N LEU A 68 1.90 -2.70 10.85
CA LEU A 68 1.10 -2.96 9.65
C LEU A 68 1.92 -2.77 8.37
N GLY A 69 2.80 -1.78 8.32
CA GLY A 69 3.72 -1.57 7.20
C GLY A 69 4.61 -2.79 6.95
N PHE A 70 5.17 -3.39 8.01
CA PHE A 70 5.95 -4.63 7.90
C PHE A 70 5.11 -5.82 7.45
N GLN A 71 3.84 -5.91 7.85
CA GLN A 71 2.94 -6.96 7.37
C GLN A 71 2.68 -6.83 5.86
N CYS A 72 2.42 -5.61 5.38
CA CYS A 72 2.30 -5.33 3.95
C CYS A 72 3.59 -5.72 3.20
N LEU A 73 4.76 -5.29 3.70
CA LEU A 73 6.05 -5.64 3.09
C LEU A 73 6.28 -7.14 3.01
N ARG A 74 5.93 -7.89 4.06
CA ARG A 74 6.03 -9.35 4.07
C ARG A 74 5.23 -9.98 2.94
N ILE A 75 3.99 -9.56 2.71
CA ILE A 75 3.16 -10.08 1.61
C ILE A 75 3.76 -9.71 0.27
N ILE A 76 4.21 -8.46 0.11
CA ILE A 76 4.82 -8.01 -1.14
C ILE A 76 6.07 -8.82 -1.47
N MET A 77 6.93 -9.06 -0.49
CA MET A 77 8.16 -9.82 -0.67
C MET A 77 7.93 -11.30 -0.98
N ASN A 78 6.87 -11.91 -0.44
CA ASN A 78 6.57 -13.33 -0.68
C ASN A 78 5.79 -13.54 -1.98
N ASP A 79 4.76 -12.73 -2.21
CA ASP A 79 3.74 -13.01 -3.24
C ASP A 79 3.62 -11.88 -4.28
N GLY A 80 4.06 -10.66 -3.94
CA GLY A 80 3.86 -9.47 -4.78
C GLY A 80 4.97 -9.15 -5.78
N LEU A 81 6.21 -9.58 -5.53
CA LEU A 81 7.40 -9.15 -6.28
C LEU A 81 7.29 -9.34 -7.79
N SER A 82 6.75 -10.47 -8.24
CA SER A 82 6.59 -10.81 -9.66
C SER A 82 5.61 -9.88 -10.40
N SER A 83 4.71 -9.23 -9.66
CA SER A 83 3.69 -8.33 -10.20
C SER A 83 4.10 -6.84 -10.18
N ILE A 84 5.21 -6.50 -9.51
CA ILE A 84 5.74 -5.14 -9.46
C ILE A 84 6.29 -4.76 -10.84
N PRO A 85 5.81 -3.68 -11.49
CA PRO A 85 6.33 -3.29 -12.78
C PRO A 85 7.72 -2.67 -12.65
N THR A 86 8.55 -2.86 -13.67
CA THR A 86 9.95 -2.39 -13.69
C THR A 86 10.09 -0.89 -13.52
N ASN A 87 9.08 -0.09 -13.89
CA ASN A 87 9.08 1.36 -13.67
C ASN A 87 9.04 1.78 -12.19
N CYS A 88 8.67 0.87 -11.28
CA CYS A 88 8.70 1.07 -9.83
C CYS A 88 10.08 0.73 -9.25
N LEU A 89 10.92 0.02 -10.00
CA LEU A 89 12.28 -0.36 -9.63
C LEU A 89 13.24 0.69 -10.24
N HIS A 90 13.28 1.88 -9.64
CA HIS A 90 14.36 2.82 -9.96
C HIS A 90 15.65 2.28 -9.32
N VAL A 91 16.57 1.82 -10.17
CA VAL A 91 17.94 1.42 -9.80
C VAL A 91 18.87 2.62 -9.92
#